data_AF-Q9HEN8-F1
#
_entry.id   AF-Q9HEN8-F1
#
_cell.length_a   1.000
_cell.length_b   1.000
_cell.length_c   1.000
_cell.angle_alpha   90.00
_cell.angle_beta   90.00
_cell.angle_gamma   90.00
#
_symmetry.space_group_name_H-M   'P 1'
#
loop_
_entity.id
_entity.type
_entity.pdbx_description
1 polymer ?
#
loop_
_entity_poly.entity_id
_entity_poly.type
_entity_poly.pdbx_seq_one_letter_code
_entity_poly.pdbx_strand_id
1 'polypeptide(L)'
;YRLFINCEKSSYSSLILLTMKLITENEKNDHKSHIMKEGSKGFLIGSVIGLGLIRYFKFKQPLKYNSFNWTVKACLYTMPTLGFTAFLTDNGGTQFFKSRYRSTHLQQEKQVKSQQLDNLSMSEKIIYRLNEHKYKLVVGAWAGFLFGAWRIINKDLLLTKTQKWIPARVYAQAFTIG
;
A
#
# COMPACT_ATOMS: atom_id res chain seq x y z
N TYR A 1 -14.63 44.38 27.57
CA TYR A 1 -14.97 43.04 27.04
C TYR A 1 -14.94 42.93 25.52
N ARG A 2 -15.62 43.79 24.73
CA ARG A 2 -15.67 43.66 23.26
C ARG A 2 -14.32 43.87 22.55
N LEU A 3 -13.40 44.66 23.13
CA LEU A 3 -12.05 44.89 22.60
C LEU A 3 -11.07 43.74 22.86
N PHE A 4 -11.25 43.01 23.97
CA PHE A 4 -10.37 41.89 24.35
C PHE A 4 -10.57 40.68 23.41
N ILE A 5 -11.83 40.41 23.02
CA ILE A 5 -12.18 39.34 22.08
C ILE A 5 -11.64 39.61 20.66
N ASN A 6 -11.56 40.87 20.23
CA ASN A 6 -11.03 41.23 18.91
C ASN A 6 -9.50 41.08 18.84
N CYS A 7 -8.79 41.36 19.94
CA CYS A 7 -7.34 41.17 20.02
C CYS A 7 -6.98 39.67 20.00
N GLU A 8 -7.74 38.82 20.70
CA GLU A 8 -7.56 37.37 20.65
C GLU A 8 -7.83 36.80 19.25
N LYS A 9 -8.93 37.20 18.59
CA LYS A 9 -9.21 36.78 17.21
C LYS A 9 -8.13 37.19 16.20
N SER A 10 -7.56 38.39 16.33
CA SER A 10 -6.46 38.85 15.48
C SER A 10 -5.17 38.08 15.75
N SER A 11 -4.91 37.76 17.03
CA SER A 11 -3.76 36.95 17.44
C SER A 11 -3.90 35.50 16.94
N TYR A 12 -5.05 34.84 17.13
CA TYR A 12 -5.30 33.51 16.58
C TYR A 12 -5.30 33.49 15.06
N SER A 13 -5.84 34.50 14.38
CA SER A 13 -5.79 34.57 12.92
C SER A 13 -4.34 34.75 12.41
N SER A 14 -3.53 35.53 13.11
CA SER A 14 -2.09 35.68 12.85
C SER A 14 -1.31 34.39 13.15
N LEU A 15 -1.63 33.69 14.24
CA LEU A 15 -0.99 32.44 14.66
C LEU A 15 -1.40 31.25 13.78
N ILE A 16 -2.65 31.24 13.30
CA ILE A 16 -3.15 30.32 12.27
C ILE A 16 -2.47 30.63 10.93
N LEU A 17 -2.30 31.90 10.56
CA LEU A 17 -1.55 32.27 9.36
C LEU A 17 -0.07 31.90 9.47
N LEU A 18 0.56 32.08 10.64
CA LEU A 18 1.96 31.71 10.89
C LEU A 18 2.18 30.19 10.91
N THR A 19 1.25 29.42 11.50
CA THR A 19 1.28 27.94 11.42
C THR A 19 1.00 27.46 9.99
N MET A 20 0.19 28.19 9.22
CA MET A 20 0.02 27.93 7.78
C MET A 20 1.26 28.32 6.96
N LYS A 21 2.05 29.31 7.42
CA LYS A 21 3.28 29.80 6.79
C LYS A 21 4.53 28.97 7.11
N LEU A 22 4.41 27.98 7.99
CA LEU A 22 5.51 27.09 8.40
C LEU A 22 5.81 26.00 7.36
N ILE A 23 4.88 25.71 6.44
CA ILE A 23 5.17 25.00 5.19
C ILE A 23 5.21 26.05 4.08
N THR A 24 6.38 26.26 3.49
CA THR A 24 6.52 27.17 2.35
C THR A 24 5.57 26.72 1.24
N GLU A 25 4.74 27.62 0.69
CA GLU A 25 3.75 27.24 -0.34
C GLU A 25 4.39 26.53 -1.55
N ASN A 26 5.64 26.90 -1.87
CA ASN A 26 6.46 26.24 -2.89
C ASN A 26 6.69 24.75 -2.58
N GLU A 27 7.00 24.41 -1.33
CA GLU A 27 7.24 23.02 -0.91
C GLU A 27 5.96 22.19 -0.96
N LYS A 28 4.82 22.79 -0.60
CA LYS A 28 3.51 22.14 -0.70
C LYS A 28 3.17 21.81 -2.16
N ASN A 29 3.48 22.70 -3.10
CA ASN A 29 3.22 22.47 -4.52
C ASN A 29 4.13 21.37 -5.09
N ASP A 30 5.42 21.38 -4.74
CA ASP A 30 6.37 20.35 -5.16
C ASP A 30 5.98 18.97 -4.64
N HIS A 31 5.63 18.88 -3.35
CA HIS A 31 5.15 17.65 -2.72
C HIS A 31 3.87 17.12 -3.39
N LYS A 32 2.89 18.01 -3.65
CA LYS A 32 1.64 17.66 -4.32
C LYS A 32 1.89 17.11 -5.73
N SER A 33 2.78 17.75 -6.49
CA SER A 33 3.13 17.30 -7.84
C SER A 33 3.80 15.92 -7.84
N HIS A 34 4.65 15.65 -6.84
CA HIS A 34 5.31 14.35 -6.66
C HIS A 34 4.31 13.26 -6.28
N ILE A 35 3.41 13.53 -5.33
CA ILE A 35 2.33 12.61 -4.95
C ILE A 35 1.41 12.31 -6.13
N MET A 36 1.01 13.30 -6.91
CA MET A 36 0.14 13.10 -8.07
C MET A 36 0.81 12.20 -9.13
N LYS A 37 2.12 12.36 -9.35
CA LYS A 37 2.88 11.48 -10.26
C LYS A 37 2.91 10.04 -9.75
N GLU A 38 3.26 9.82 -8.49
CA GLU A 38 3.31 8.46 -7.91
C GLU A 38 1.91 7.81 -7.82
N GLY A 39 0.88 8.59 -7.48
CA GLY A 39 -0.51 8.15 -7.48
C GLY A 39 -0.98 7.73 -8.88
N SER A 40 -0.65 8.50 -9.92
CA SER A 40 -0.99 8.15 -11.31
C SER A 40 -0.36 6.82 -11.75
N LYS A 41 0.91 6.58 -11.39
CA LYS A 41 1.59 5.30 -11.62
C LYS A 41 0.90 4.16 -10.86
N GLY A 42 0.60 4.36 -9.58
CA GLY A 42 -0.11 3.38 -8.75
C GLY A 42 -1.50 3.03 -9.28
N PHE A 43 -2.21 4.02 -9.82
CA PHE A 43 -3.51 3.81 -10.46
C PHE A 43 -3.39 2.97 -11.73
N LEU A 44 -2.41 3.26 -12.61
CA LEU A 44 -2.19 2.48 -13.83
C LEU A 44 -1.84 1.02 -13.51
N ILE A 45 -0.90 0.80 -12.59
CA ILE A 45 -0.50 -0.54 -12.15
C ILE A 45 -1.69 -1.27 -11.52
N GLY A 46 -2.41 -0.61 -10.61
CA GLY A 46 -3.56 -1.17 -9.92
C GLY A 46 -4.71 -1.50 -10.86
N SER A 47 -4.96 -0.68 -11.89
CA SER A 47 -5.98 -0.90 -12.92
C SER A 47 -5.65 -2.13 -13.78
N VAL A 48 -4.39 -2.28 -14.21
CA VAL A 48 -3.92 -3.45 -14.97
C VAL A 48 -4.11 -4.73 -14.16
N ILE A 49 -3.74 -4.71 -12.88
CA ILE A 49 -3.91 -5.85 -11.96
C ILE A 49 -5.39 -6.15 -11.73
N GLY A 50 -6.21 -5.13 -11.50
CA GLY A 50 -7.66 -5.26 -11.29
C GLY A 50 -8.37 -5.88 -12.51
N LEU A 51 -8.06 -5.40 -13.72
CA LEU A 51 -8.59 -5.97 -14.96
C LEU A 51 -8.08 -7.40 -15.20
N GLY A 52 -6.81 -7.67 -14.89
CA GLY A 52 -6.24 -9.01 -14.92
C GLY A 52 -6.99 -9.98 -14.01
N LEU A 53 -7.32 -9.54 -12.78
CA LEU A 53 -8.09 -10.34 -11.82
C LEU A 53 -9.50 -10.66 -12.36
N ILE A 54 -10.19 -9.65 -12.90
CA ILE A 54 -11.53 -9.85 -13.48
C ILE A 54 -11.46 -10.85 -14.64
N ARG A 55 -10.49 -10.70 -15.54
CA ARG A 55 -10.33 -11.59 -16.69
C ARG A 55 -10.02 -13.02 -16.27
N TYR A 56 -9.18 -13.19 -15.25
CA TYR A 56 -8.88 -14.50 -14.66
C TYR A 56 -10.12 -15.16 -14.05
N PHE A 57 -10.92 -14.41 -13.28
CA PHE A 57 -12.17 -14.92 -12.71
C PHE A 57 -13.20 -15.31 -13.78
N LYS A 58 -13.33 -14.50 -14.84
CA LYS A 58 -14.21 -14.78 -15.98
C LYS A 58 -13.78 -16.03 -16.75
N PHE A 59 -12.47 -16.24 -16.93
CA PHE A 59 -11.93 -17.40 -17.63
C PHE A 59 -12.05 -18.70 -16.83
N LYS A 60 -11.76 -18.65 -15.52
CA LYS A 60 -11.69 -19.86 -14.69
C LYS A 60 -13.04 -20.32 -14.12
N GLN A 61 -13.94 -19.39 -13.80
CA GLN A 61 -15.23 -19.70 -13.16
C GLN A 61 -16.36 -18.81 -13.70
N PRO A 62 -16.78 -18.99 -14.98
CA PRO A 62 -17.76 -18.13 -15.63
C PRO A 62 -19.12 -18.13 -14.93
N LEU A 63 -19.59 -19.31 -14.47
CA LEU A 63 -20.89 -19.46 -13.80
C LEU A 63 -20.97 -18.70 -12.46
N LYS A 64 -19.89 -18.73 -11.66
CA LYS A 64 -19.84 -18.02 -10.38
C LYS A 64 -19.70 -16.51 -10.58
N TYR A 65 -18.89 -16.08 -11.56
CA TYR A 65 -18.73 -14.65 -11.86
C TYR A 65 -20.03 -14.01 -12.34
N ASN A 66 -20.85 -14.74 -13.11
CA ASN A 66 -22.13 -14.21 -13.58
C ASN A 66 -23.15 -14.06 -12.44
N SER A 67 -23.07 -14.92 -11.42
CA SER A 67 -23.90 -14.86 -10.21
C SER A 67 -23.52 -13.72 -9.24
N PHE A 68 -22.40 -13.01 -9.45
CA PHE A 68 -21.97 -11.95 -8.54
C PHE A 68 -22.75 -10.65 -8.74
N ASN A 69 -23.16 -10.04 -7.62
CA ASN A 69 -23.76 -8.71 -7.57
C ASN A 69 -22.79 -7.64 -8.11
N TRP A 70 -23.36 -6.54 -8.62
CA TRP A 70 -22.59 -5.44 -9.19
C TRP A 70 -21.56 -4.86 -8.22
N THR A 71 -21.91 -4.76 -6.93
CA THR A 71 -21.01 -4.31 -5.86
C THR A 71 -19.75 -5.18 -5.72
N VAL A 72 -19.89 -6.50 -5.85
CA VAL A 72 -18.75 -7.43 -5.73
C VAL A 72 -17.83 -7.28 -6.93
N LYS A 73 -18.39 -7.10 -8.14
CA LYS A 73 -17.63 -6.85 -9.37
C LYS A 73 -16.88 -5.52 -9.30
N ALA A 74 -17.52 -4.46 -8.79
CA ALA A 74 -16.89 -3.17 -8.57
C ALA A 74 -15.76 -3.27 -7.54
N CYS A 75 -16.01 -3.90 -6.39
CA CYS A 75 -15.01 -4.07 -5.32
C CYS A 75 -13.77 -4.84 -5.81
N LEU A 76 -13.97 -5.86 -6.65
CA LEU A 76 -12.87 -6.65 -7.23
C LEU A 76 -11.91 -5.81 -8.08
N TYR A 77 -12.41 -4.75 -8.72
CA TYR A 77 -11.60 -3.79 -9.47
C TYR A 77 -11.05 -2.67 -8.60
N THR A 78 -11.88 -2.09 -7.74
CA THR A 78 -11.54 -0.88 -6.98
C THR A 78 -10.54 -1.17 -5.86
N MET A 79 -10.62 -2.31 -5.18
CA MET A 79 -9.69 -2.68 -4.11
C MET A 79 -8.22 -2.71 -4.53
N PRO A 80 -7.83 -3.48 -5.57
CA PRO A 80 -6.44 -3.47 -6.02
C PRO A 80 -6.05 -2.09 -6.56
N THR A 81 -6.93 -1.42 -7.31
CA THR A 81 -6.63 -0.11 -7.90
C THR A 81 -6.33 0.95 -6.83
N LEU A 82 -7.20 1.07 -5.81
CA LEU A 82 -7.04 2.02 -4.72
C LEU A 82 -5.89 1.64 -3.80
N GLY A 83 -5.71 0.35 -3.51
CA GLY A 83 -4.63 -0.14 -2.66
C GLY A 83 -3.25 0.17 -3.23
N PHE A 84 -3.01 -0.12 -4.52
CA PHE A 84 -1.73 0.21 -5.17
C PHE A 84 -1.52 1.72 -5.29
N THR A 85 -2.57 2.49 -5.60
CA THR A 85 -2.50 3.96 -5.65
C THR A 85 -2.08 4.53 -4.30
N ALA A 86 -2.73 4.11 -3.21
CA ALA A 86 -2.41 4.56 -1.86
C ALA A 86 -1.00 4.17 -1.44
N PHE A 87 -0.60 2.92 -1.70
CA PHE A 87 0.71 2.40 -1.33
C PHE A 87 1.87 3.10 -2.06
N LEU A 88 1.74 3.35 -3.37
CA LEU A 88 2.77 4.07 -4.12
C LEU A 88 2.82 5.55 -3.72
N THR A 89 1.67 6.16 -3.45
CA THR A 89 1.60 7.54 -2.96
C THR A 89 2.31 7.69 -1.61
N ASP A 90 2.07 6.76 -0.68
CA ASP A 90 2.68 6.77 0.65
C ASP A 90 4.20 6.55 0.60
N ASN A 91 4.65 5.58 -0.20
CA ASN A 91 6.08 5.38 -0.47
C ASN A 91 6.72 6.58 -1.17
N GLY A 92 6.01 7.22 -2.10
CA GLY A 92 6.47 8.42 -2.78
C GLY A 92 6.64 9.60 -1.83
N GLY A 93 5.68 9.79 -0.93
CA GLY A 93 5.74 10.83 0.11
C GLY A 93 6.92 10.62 1.05
N THR A 94 7.08 9.41 1.60
CA THR A 94 8.20 9.08 2.49
C THR A 94 9.56 9.24 1.81
N GLN A 95 9.69 8.87 0.53
CA GLN A 95 10.92 9.07 -0.24
C GLN A 95 11.21 10.55 -0.49
N PHE A 96 10.19 11.36 -0.81
CA PHE A 96 10.33 12.81 -0.99
C PHE A 96 10.91 13.45 0.27
N PHE A 97 10.32 13.19 1.46
CA PHE A 97 10.82 13.73 2.72
C PHE A 97 12.24 13.24 3.05
N LYS A 98 12.53 11.96 2.82
CA LYS A 98 13.86 11.38 3.05
C LYS A 98 14.92 12.01 2.16
N SER A 99 14.59 12.32 0.90
CA SER A 99 15.50 12.98 -0.04
C SER A 99 15.73 14.45 0.29
N ARG A 100 14.72 15.15 0.81
CA ARG A 100 14.78 16.60 1.05
C ARG A 100 15.46 16.96 2.37
N TYR A 101 15.17 16.22 3.44
CA TYR A 101 15.58 16.58 4.81
C TYR A 101 16.76 15.76 5.34
N ARG A 102 17.12 14.67 4.67
CA ARG A 102 18.03 13.65 5.21
C ARG A 102 19.22 13.35 4.29
N SER A 103 19.45 14.21 3.29
CA SER A 103 20.32 13.99 2.12
C SER A 103 21.82 13.88 2.42
N THR A 104 22.37 14.68 3.33
CA THR A 104 23.83 14.74 3.53
C THR A 104 24.40 13.51 4.23
N HIS A 105 23.80 13.07 5.32
CA HIS A 105 24.27 11.88 6.06
C HIS A 105 23.89 10.55 5.38
N LEU A 106 22.72 10.46 4.75
CA LEU A 106 22.31 9.21 4.08
C LEU A 106 23.00 8.98 2.75
N GLN A 107 23.43 10.02 2.01
CA GLN A 107 24.15 9.79 0.75
C GLN A 107 25.51 9.15 1.00
N GLN A 108 26.21 9.58 2.06
CA GLN A 108 27.47 8.97 2.48
C GLN A 108 27.25 7.53 2.97
N GLU A 109 26.26 7.28 3.83
CA GLU A 109 25.94 5.90 4.27
C GLU A 109 25.49 4.99 3.10
N LYS A 110 24.76 5.53 2.12
CA LYS A 110 24.28 4.78 0.97
C LYS A 110 25.40 4.47 -0.01
N GLN A 111 26.38 5.37 -0.16
CA GLN A 111 27.61 5.14 -0.93
C GLN A 111 28.50 4.08 -0.26
N VAL A 112 28.68 4.16 1.06
CA VAL A 112 29.41 3.15 1.84
C VAL A 112 28.71 1.79 1.76
N LYS A 113 27.37 1.76 1.88
CA LYS A 113 26.58 0.53 1.71
C LYS A 113 26.64 -0.03 0.28
N SER A 114 26.64 0.81 -0.75
CA SER A 114 26.78 0.31 -2.13
C SER A 114 28.17 -0.27 -2.39
N GLN A 115 29.21 0.34 -1.85
CA GLN A 115 30.57 -0.20 -1.91
C GLN A 115 30.69 -1.54 -1.17
N GLN A 116 30.01 -1.68 -0.03
CA GLN A 116 29.90 -2.96 0.67
C GLN A 116 29.11 -4.00 -0.16
N LEU A 117 28.03 -3.60 -0.82
CA LEU A 117 27.19 -4.47 -1.69
C LEU A 117 27.86 -4.91 -2.98
N ASP A 118 28.83 -4.16 -3.48
CA ASP A 118 29.59 -4.52 -4.68
C ASP A 118 30.76 -5.46 -4.37
N ASN A 119 31.19 -5.53 -3.10
CA ASN A 119 32.13 -6.52 -2.60
C ASN A 119 31.49 -7.87 -2.22
N LEU A 120 30.15 -7.96 -2.22
CA LEU A 120 29.40 -9.17 -1.88
C LEU A 120 29.15 -10.06 -3.12
N SER A 121 29.21 -11.38 -2.94
CA SER A 121 28.90 -12.33 -4.01
C SER A 121 27.43 -12.24 -4.44
N MET A 122 27.13 -12.64 -5.68
CA MET A 122 25.78 -12.49 -6.26
C MET A 122 24.70 -13.22 -5.44
N SER A 123 25.03 -14.34 -4.81
CA SER A 123 24.15 -15.08 -3.88
C SER A 123 23.91 -14.33 -2.57
N GLU A 124 24.94 -13.70 -2.02
CA GLU A 124 24.87 -12.92 -0.78
C GLU A 124 24.12 -11.61 -0.99
N LYS A 125 24.23 -10.99 -2.17
CA LYS A 125 23.47 -9.80 -2.56
C LYS A 125 21.97 -10.10 -2.60
N ILE A 126 21.57 -11.29 -3.06
CA ILE A 126 20.18 -11.74 -3.06
C ILE A 126 19.69 -11.93 -1.61
N ILE A 127 20.46 -12.61 -0.76
CA ILE A 127 20.10 -12.81 0.67
C ILE A 127 20.04 -11.48 1.41
N TYR A 128 20.96 -10.56 1.17
CA TYR A 128 20.95 -9.21 1.76
C TYR A 128 19.70 -8.43 1.37
N ARG A 129 19.31 -8.46 0.09
CA ARG A 129 18.09 -7.81 -0.42
C ARG A 129 16.81 -8.45 0.13
N LEU A 130 16.81 -9.78 0.29
CA LEU A 130 15.73 -10.51 0.94
C LEU A 130 15.63 -10.12 2.43
N ASN A 131 16.77 -9.91 3.10
CA ASN A 131 16.84 -9.53 4.51
C ASN A 131 16.36 -8.09 4.75
N GLU A 132 16.73 -7.15 3.88
CA GLU A 132 16.30 -5.74 3.90
C GLU A 132 14.77 -5.58 3.72
N HIS A 133 14.13 -6.54 3.05
CA HIS A 133 12.69 -6.58 2.80
C HIS A 133 11.97 -7.74 3.50
N LYS A 134 12.52 -8.25 4.60
CA LYS A 134 11.97 -9.34 5.42
C LYS A 134 10.46 -9.25 5.61
N TYR A 135 9.95 -8.09 6.04
CA TYR A 135 8.52 -7.90 6.30
C TYR A 135 7.68 -7.99 5.02
N LYS A 136 8.17 -7.50 3.87
CA LYS A 136 7.48 -7.63 2.59
C LYS A 136 7.46 -9.07 2.07
N LEU A 137 8.51 -9.85 2.32
CA LEU A 137 8.57 -11.26 1.98
C LEU A 137 7.68 -12.12 2.87
N VAL A 138 7.63 -11.84 4.17
CA VAL A 138 6.74 -12.55 5.11
C VAL A 138 5.28 -12.28 4.73
N VAL A 139 4.91 -11.03 4.47
CA VAL A 139 3.56 -10.67 3.99
C VAL A 139 3.29 -11.27 2.60
N GLY A 140 4.27 -11.29 1.71
CA GLY A 140 4.15 -11.91 0.38
C GLY A 140 3.99 -13.42 0.44
N ALA A 141 4.73 -14.11 1.31
CA ALA A 141 4.64 -15.54 1.56
C ALA A 141 3.29 -15.90 2.19
N TRP A 142 2.82 -15.10 3.14
CA TRP A 142 1.51 -15.25 3.76
C TRP A 142 0.36 -15.03 2.77
N ALA A 143 0.45 -13.98 1.94
CA ALA A 143 -0.50 -13.74 0.86
C ALA A 143 -0.44 -14.86 -0.19
N GLY A 144 0.75 -15.40 -0.47
CA GLY A 144 0.96 -16.58 -1.31
C GLY A 144 0.32 -17.84 -0.74
N PHE A 145 0.47 -18.08 0.57
CA PHE A 145 -0.19 -19.18 1.28
C PHE A 145 -1.71 -19.03 1.27
N LEU A 146 -2.25 -17.82 1.51
CA LEU A 146 -3.68 -17.53 1.35
C LEU A 146 -4.18 -17.82 -0.08
N PHE A 147 -3.41 -17.39 -1.08
CA PHE A 147 -3.75 -17.61 -2.49
C PHE A 147 -3.72 -19.10 -2.86
N GLY A 148 -2.71 -19.83 -2.38
CA GLY A 148 -2.59 -21.28 -2.51
C GLY A 148 -3.76 -22.02 -1.85
N ALA A 149 -4.08 -21.66 -0.61
CA ALA A 149 -5.21 -22.20 0.13
C ALA A 149 -6.54 -21.91 -0.59
N TRP A 150 -6.76 -20.69 -1.09
CA TRP A 150 -7.95 -20.33 -1.87
C TRP A 150 -8.07 -21.13 -3.17
N ARG A 151 -6.95 -21.43 -3.83
CA ARG A 151 -6.92 -22.27 -5.04
C ARG A 151 -7.24 -23.72 -4.75
N ILE A 152 -6.77 -24.25 -3.62
CA ILE A 152 -7.03 -25.63 -3.15
C ILE A 152 -8.49 -25.78 -2.70
N ILE A 153 -9.00 -24.86 -1.87
CA ILE A 153 -10.38 -24.89 -1.36
C ILE A 153 -11.43 -24.81 -2.48
N ASN A 154 -11.11 -24.11 -3.58
CA ASN A 154 -11.98 -24.04 -4.75
C ASN A 154 -11.99 -25.32 -5.59
N LYS A 155 -11.09 -26.27 -5.34
CA LYS A 155 -10.99 -27.55 -6.06
C LYS A 155 -11.93 -28.62 -5.46
N ASP A 156 -12.22 -28.56 -4.16
CA ASP A 156 -13.10 -29.52 -3.48
C ASP A 156 -14.57 -29.06 -3.47
N LEU A 157 -15.29 -29.51 -4.49
CA LEU A 157 -16.72 -29.32 -4.72
C LEU A 157 -17.57 -30.50 -4.16
N LEU A 158 -17.16 -31.15 -3.06
CA LEU A 158 -17.83 -32.36 -2.53
C LEU A 158 -18.54 -32.18 -1.17
N LEU A 159 -18.54 -30.98 -0.57
CA LEU A 159 -19.27 -30.71 0.68
C LEU A 159 -20.28 -29.56 0.54
N THR A 160 -21.50 -29.82 1.02
CA THR A 160 -22.65 -28.91 1.09
C THR A 160 -22.27 -27.62 1.83
N LYS A 161 -22.64 -26.46 1.26
CA LYS A 161 -22.16 -25.12 1.68
C LYS A 161 -22.41 -24.78 3.16
N THR A 162 -23.42 -25.39 3.76
CA THR A 162 -23.82 -25.14 5.15
C THR A 162 -22.81 -25.68 6.18
N GLN A 163 -22.07 -26.76 5.86
CA GLN A 163 -21.08 -27.34 6.79
C GLN A 163 -19.73 -26.59 6.81
N LYS A 164 -19.36 -25.87 5.74
CA LYS A 164 -18.06 -25.17 5.64
C LYS A 164 -17.96 -23.91 6.52
N TRP A 165 -19.09 -23.34 6.96
CA TRP A 165 -19.13 -22.10 7.75
C TRP A 165 -18.66 -22.25 9.20
N ILE A 166 -18.92 -23.40 9.80
CA ILE A 166 -18.62 -23.66 11.22
C ILE A 166 -17.11 -23.65 11.50
N PRO A 167 -16.25 -24.35 10.72
CA PRO A 167 -14.80 -24.27 10.94
C PRO A 167 -14.19 -22.95 10.46
N ALA A 168 -14.83 -22.23 9.54
CA ALA A 168 -14.28 -20.98 8.99
C ALA A 168 -14.06 -19.90 10.05
N ARG A 169 -14.89 -19.85 11.10
CA ARG A 169 -14.73 -18.89 12.20
C ARG A 169 -13.47 -19.16 13.04
N VAL A 170 -13.14 -20.43 13.25
CA VAL A 170 -11.95 -20.83 14.02
C VAL A 170 -10.67 -20.51 13.24
N TYR A 171 -10.67 -20.76 11.92
CA TYR A 171 -9.55 -20.36 11.06
C TYR A 171 -9.42 -18.84 10.92
N ALA A 172 -10.54 -18.11 10.83
CA ALA A 172 -10.53 -16.65 10.80
C ALA A 172 -9.95 -16.06 12.09
N GLN A 173 -10.32 -16.62 13.25
CA GLN A 173 -9.74 -16.23 14.53
C GLN A 173 -8.24 -16.54 14.57
N ALA A 174 -7.81 -17.77 14.29
CA ALA A 174 -6.39 -18.16 14.28
C ALA A 174 -5.51 -17.25 13.39
N PHE A 175 -6.07 -16.74 12.30
CA PHE A 175 -5.40 -15.82 11.37
C PHE A 175 -5.34 -14.36 11.86
N THR A 176 -6.27 -13.95 12.73
CA THR A 176 -6.24 -12.62 13.37
C THR A 176 -5.36 -12.55 14.62
N ILE A 177 -5.08 -13.69 15.27
CA ILE A 177 -4.24 -13.76 16.48
C ILE A 177 -2.79 -14.21 16.21
N GLY A 178 -2.49 -14.74 15.02
CA GLY A 178 -1.13 -15.09 14.59
C GLY A 178 -0.49 -14.00 13.75
#